data_AF-A0AAD4GA90-F1
#
_entry.id   AF-A0AAD4GA90-F1
#
_cell.length_a   1.000
_cell.length_b   1.000
_cell.length_c   1.000
_cell.angle_alpha   90.00
_cell.angle_beta   90.00
_cell.angle_gamma   90.00
#
_symmetry.space_group_name_H-M   'P 1'
#
loop_
_entity.id
_entity.type
_entity.pdbx_description
1 polymer ?
#
loop_
_entity_poly.entity_id
_entity_poly.type
_entity_poly.pdbx_seq_one_letter_code
_entity_poly.pdbx_strand_id
1 'polypeptide(L)'
;MAPTYDSGIPSDWALARTDRLATYMVSLFNHTLHPESNDAPQIPPISLPNLCEADRMVGRLVRAYLCIPDVDIIRLAETVHRRRSEQTPEQDLYSEDDMLPEEVSAGWLELTEPAVITDQADSILLWYLPGAVSMPNQKLLWEKMSLLQKPLLNSIQGQHWRTSADLFKTDAAIKGAINLSPSWFQQGRHAGCSKPEVSSLLKGSRKDQSARGWIEANTDQLAILSAAMAIMHPDMYVTGREALVQLGKWAAEEGQTDMLDVLKIWPTPAALGPQRATSMV
;
A
#
# COMPACT_ATOMS: atom_id res chain seq x y z
N MET A 1 -5.45 -8.35 29.56
CA MET A 1 -5.74 -6.91 29.78
C MET A 1 -5.15 -6.13 28.61
N ALA A 2 -5.93 -5.95 27.55
CA ALA A 2 -5.48 -5.21 26.38
C ALA A 2 -5.18 -3.75 26.78
N PRO A 3 -4.05 -3.16 26.37
CA PRO A 3 -3.78 -1.76 26.66
C PRO A 3 -4.83 -0.92 25.94
N THR A 4 -5.63 -0.16 26.68
CA THR A 4 -6.33 0.99 26.12
C THR A 4 -5.26 2.02 25.78
N TYR A 5 -4.74 1.95 24.57
CA TYR A 5 -3.88 2.99 24.01
C TYR A 5 -4.74 4.25 23.91
N ASP A 6 -4.46 5.27 24.72
CA ASP A 6 -4.69 6.63 24.28
C ASP A 6 -3.77 6.80 23.06
N SER A 7 -4.33 6.62 21.86
CA SER A 7 -3.54 6.47 20.64
C SER A 7 -2.74 7.74 20.30
N GLY A 8 -3.03 8.86 20.98
CA GLY A 8 -2.43 10.17 20.71
C GLY A 8 -2.79 10.73 19.34
N ILE A 9 -3.62 10.01 18.56
CA ILE A 9 -4.12 10.41 17.27
C ILE A 9 -5.38 11.26 17.49
N PRO A 10 -5.45 12.48 16.94
CA PRO A 10 -6.67 13.28 16.99
C PRO A 10 -7.87 12.51 16.43
N SER A 11 -9.01 12.55 17.14
CA SER A 11 -10.18 11.75 16.81
C SER A 11 -10.81 12.10 15.45
N ASP A 12 -10.57 13.31 14.95
CA ASP A 12 -11.03 13.81 13.66
C ASP A 12 -10.13 13.38 12.49
N TRP A 13 -9.01 12.71 12.75
CA TRP A 13 -8.14 12.18 11.70
C TRP A 13 -8.62 10.83 11.19
N ALA A 14 -8.55 10.63 9.87
CA ALA A 14 -8.80 9.34 9.23
C ALA A 14 -7.91 8.23 9.79
N LEU A 15 -6.67 8.55 10.22
CA LEU A 15 -5.76 7.60 10.87
C LEU A 15 -6.35 6.98 12.15
N ALA A 16 -7.20 7.70 12.90
CA ALA A 16 -7.83 7.14 14.10
C ALA A 16 -8.77 5.97 13.77
N ARG A 17 -9.40 5.99 12.58
CA ARG A 17 -10.20 4.85 12.08
C ARG A 17 -9.30 3.66 11.78
N THR A 18 -8.17 3.91 11.11
CA THR A 18 -7.17 2.89 10.80
C THR A 18 -6.60 2.24 12.06
N ASP A 19 -6.36 3.00 13.11
CA ASP A 19 -5.83 2.50 14.38
C ASP A 19 -6.82 1.58 15.12
N ARG A 20 -8.12 1.92 15.08
CA ARG A 20 -9.19 1.03 15.58
C ARG A 20 -9.28 -0.28 14.78
N LEU A 21 -9.20 -0.18 13.45
CA LEU A 21 -9.18 -1.35 12.56
C LEU A 21 -7.94 -2.21 12.82
N ALA A 22 -6.76 -1.60 12.97
CA ALA A 22 -5.52 -2.32 13.26
C ALA A 22 -5.60 -3.06 14.58
N THR A 23 -6.08 -2.41 15.64
CA THR A 23 -6.28 -3.03 16.96
C THR A 23 -7.21 -4.24 16.86
N TYR A 24 -8.35 -4.08 16.19
CA TYR A 24 -9.29 -5.17 15.95
C TYR A 24 -8.66 -6.32 15.15
N MET A 25 -8.02 -6.00 14.02
CA MET A 25 -7.45 -6.99 13.12
C MET A 25 -6.31 -7.77 13.77
N VAL A 26 -5.42 -7.10 14.52
CA VAL A 26 -4.34 -7.76 15.28
C VAL A 26 -4.94 -8.67 16.37
N SER A 27 -5.96 -8.21 17.09
CA SER A 27 -6.63 -9.04 18.09
C SER A 27 -7.29 -10.27 17.47
N LEU A 28 -7.97 -10.12 16.33
CA LEU A 28 -8.60 -11.22 15.62
C LEU A 28 -7.56 -12.20 15.05
N PHE A 29 -6.46 -11.69 14.49
CA PHE A 29 -5.36 -12.50 14.00
C PHE A 29 -4.75 -13.38 15.10
N ASN A 30 -4.40 -12.77 16.24
CA ASN A 30 -3.84 -13.49 17.38
C ASN A 30 -4.82 -14.48 17.99
N HIS A 31 -6.10 -14.11 18.13
CA HIS A 31 -7.15 -15.00 18.64
C HIS A 31 -7.35 -16.22 17.72
N THR A 32 -7.29 -16.02 16.40
CA THR A 32 -7.43 -17.10 15.43
C THR A 32 -6.23 -18.05 15.44
N LEU A 33 -5.01 -17.53 15.63
CA LEU A 33 -3.80 -18.36 15.74
C LEU A 33 -3.69 -19.08 17.10
N HIS A 34 -4.21 -18.46 18.16
CA HIS A 34 -4.13 -18.96 19.53
C HIS A 34 -5.50 -18.96 20.21
N PRO A 35 -6.39 -19.92 19.87
CA PRO A 35 -7.77 -19.95 20.37
C PRO A 35 -7.89 -20.18 21.88
N GLU A 36 -6.82 -20.65 22.53
CA GLU A 36 -6.78 -20.86 23.98
C GLU A 36 -6.72 -19.55 24.78
N SER A 37 -6.53 -18.41 24.10
CA SER A 37 -6.66 -17.09 24.70
C SER A 37 -8.14 -16.73 24.93
N ASN A 38 -8.52 -16.50 26.19
CA ASN A 38 -9.89 -16.13 26.60
C ASN A 38 -10.31 -14.71 26.16
N ASP A 39 -9.42 -13.89 25.61
CA ASP A 39 -9.73 -12.52 25.22
C ASP A 39 -10.29 -12.50 23.78
N ALA A 40 -11.62 -12.52 23.66
CA ALA A 40 -12.29 -12.35 22.38
C ALA A 40 -12.04 -10.94 21.79
N PRO A 41 -11.88 -10.81 20.46
CA PRO A 41 -11.68 -9.51 19.81
C PRO A 41 -12.85 -8.56 20.08
N GLN A 42 -12.55 -7.34 20.52
CA GLN A 42 -13.56 -6.31 20.71
C GLN A 42 -13.96 -5.71 19.37
N ILE A 43 -15.26 -5.74 19.06
CA ILE A 43 -15.79 -5.19 17.81
C ILE A 43 -15.69 -3.65 17.84
N PRO A 44 -14.96 -3.02 16.91
CA PRO A 44 -14.85 -1.57 16.85
C PRO A 44 -16.13 -0.94 16.31
N PRO A 45 -16.42 0.35 16.63
CA PRO A 45 -17.59 1.06 16.13
C PRO A 45 -17.41 1.48 14.66
N ILE A 46 -17.41 0.52 13.76
CA ILE A 46 -17.30 0.70 12.30
C ILE A 46 -18.51 0.09 11.59
N SER A 47 -18.69 0.42 10.31
CA SER A 47 -19.79 -0.14 9.51
C SER A 47 -19.61 -1.66 9.33
N LEU A 48 -20.72 -2.39 9.29
CA LEU A 48 -20.70 -3.84 9.06
C LEU A 48 -19.95 -4.25 7.77
N PRO A 49 -20.09 -3.55 6.62
CA PRO A 49 -19.29 -3.87 5.44
C PRO A 49 -17.78 -3.78 5.66
N ASN A 50 -17.31 -2.76 6.41
CA ASN A 50 -15.90 -2.60 6.71
C ASN A 50 -15.39 -3.66 7.70
N LEU A 51 -16.24 -4.07 8.65
CA LEU A 51 -15.94 -5.18 9.57
C LEU A 51 -15.78 -6.50 8.80
N CYS A 52 -16.74 -6.83 7.92
CA CYS A 52 -16.67 -8.04 7.08
C CYS A 52 -15.42 -8.07 6.21
N GLU A 53 -15.00 -6.91 5.68
CA GLU A 53 -13.78 -6.82 4.89
C GLU A 53 -12.52 -6.97 5.74
N ALA A 54 -12.50 -6.38 6.94
CA ALA A 54 -11.41 -6.58 7.90
C ALA A 54 -11.27 -8.07 8.29
N ASP A 55 -12.38 -8.75 8.57
CA ASP A 55 -12.41 -10.19 8.87
C ASP A 55 -11.85 -11.01 7.71
N ARG A 56 -12.26 -10.68 6.48
CA ARG A 56 -11.75 -11.32 5.26
C ARG A 56 -10.23 -11.17 5.14
N MET A 57 -9.73 -9.94 5.32
CA MET A 57 -8.31 -9.62 5.26
C MET A 57 -7.53 -10.43 6.31
N VAL A 58 -8.00 -10.43 7.56
CA VAL A 58 -7.39 -11.22 8.65
C VAL A 58 -7.42 -12.72 8.33
N GLY A 59 -8.53 -13.24 7.82
CA GLY A 59 -8.63 -14.65 7.42
C GLY A 59 -7.60 -15.04 6.35
N ARG A 60 -7.29 -14.15 5.41
CA ARG A 60 -6.22 -14.37 4.41
C ARG A 60 -4.83 -14.26 5.02
N LEU A 61 -4.60 -13.31 5.92
CA LEU A 61 -3.35 -13.18 6.66
C LEU A 61 -3.06 -14.41 7.51
N VAL A 62 -4.04 -14.92 8.27
CA VAL A 62 -3.88 -16.15 9.07
C VAL A 62 -3.52 -17.33 8.19
N ARG A 63 -4.24 -17.52 7.07
CA ARG A 63 -3.93 -18.61 6.12
C ARG A 63 -2.51 -18.49 5.55
N ALA A 64 -2.10 -17.28 5.16
CA ALA A 64 -0.76 -17.05 4.65
C ALA A 64 0.30 -17.33 5.70
N TYR A 65 0.10 -16.86 6.94
CA TYR A 65 1.03 -17.06 8.04
C TYR A 65 1.24 -18.55 8.37
N LEU A 66 0.20 -19.37 8.23
CA LEU A 66 0.26 -20.82 8.42
C LEU A 66 0.78 -21.59 7.21
N CYS A 67 0.99 -20.93 6.07
CA CYS A 67 1.39 -21.53 4.81
C CYS A 67 2.75 -20.97 4.37
N ILE A 68 3.81 -21.66 4.75
CA ILE A 68 5.20 -21.30 4.43
C ILE A 68 5.73 -22.32 3.43
N PRO A 69 5.70 -22.03 2.12
CA PRO A 69 6.27 -22.93 1.13
C PRO A 69 7.79 -22.97 1.24
N ASP A 70 8.36 -24.14 0.95
CA ASP A 70 9.81 -24.35 0.87
C ASP A 70 10.36 -23.72 -0.43
N VAL A 71 10.77 -22.46 -0.34
CA VAL A 71 11.32 -21.68 -1.45
C VAL A 71 12.69 -21.12 -1.06
N ASP A 72 13.74 -21.59 -1.72
CA ASP A 72 15.08 -20.97 -1.64
C ASP A 72 15.14 -19.74 -2.55
N ILE A 73 14.81 -18.57 -1.98
CA ILE A 73 14.82 -17.28 -2.71
C ILE A 73 16.21 -16.93 -3.25
N ILE A 74 17.28 -17.30 -2.55
CA ILE A 74 18.65 -17.00 -3.01
C ILE A 74 18.93 -17.77 -4.30
N ARG A 75 18.63 -19.07 -4.31
CA ARG A 75 18.77 -19.91 -5.51
C ARG A 75 17.85 -19.47 -6.65
N LEU A 76 16.65 -19.00 -6.33
CA LEU A 76 15.73 -18.41 -7.31
C LEU A 76 16.33 -17.16 -7.96
N ALA A 77 16.83 -16.23 -7.14
CA ALA A 77 17.45 -14.98 -7.61
C ALA A 77 18.70 -15.24 -8.46
N GLU A 78 19.56 -16.19 -8.07
CA GLU A 78 20.73 -16.60 -8.85
C GLU A 78 20.35 -17.19 -10.22
N THR A 79 19.29 -17.99 -10.27
CA THR A 79 18.79 -18.61 -11.51
C THR A 79 18.26 -17.55 -12.47
N VAL A 80 17.53 -16.56 -11.97
CA VAL A 80 17.03 -15.42 -12.77
C VAL A 80 18.19 -14.54 -13.25
N HIS A 81 19.18 -14.26 -12.38
CA HIS A 81 20.31 -13.39 -12.71
C HIS A 81 21.23 -14.00 -13.78
N ARG A 82 21.55 -15.29 -13.68
CA ARG A 82 22.41 -16.00 -14.65
C ARG A 82 21.83 -15.95 -16.07
N ARG A 83 20.52 -16.16 -16.21
CA ARG A 83 19.85 -16.15 -17.52
C ARG A 83 19.85 -14.78 -18.18
N ARG A 84 19.77 -13.69 -17.39
CA ARG A 84 19.80 -12.32 -17.91
C ARG A 84 21.19 -11.90 -18.41
N SER A 85 22.27 -12.49 -17.90
CA SER A 85 23.62 -12.21 -18.40
C SER A 85 23.98 -13.02 -19.65
N GLU A 86 23.23 -14.08 -19.95
CA GLU A 86 23.46 -14.96 -21.11
C GLU A 86 22.71 -14.49 -22.37
N GLN A 87 21.79 -13.52 -22.27
CA GLN A 87 21.06 -12.93 -23.40
C GLN A 87 21.79 -11.71 -23.95
N THR A 88 21.95 -11.62 -25.28
CA THR A 88 22.55 -10.46 -25.97
C THR A 88 21.56 -9.30 -26.10
N PRO A 89 22.03 -8.03 -26.15
CA PRO A 89 21.18 -6.84 -26.09
C PRO A 89 20.13 -6.68 -27.21
N GLU A 90 20.25 -7.43 -28.31
CA GLU A 90 19.31 -7.38 -29.44
C GLU A 90 18.04 -8.21 -29.21
N GLN A 91 17.99 -9.06 -28.17
CA GLN A 91 16.84 -9.93 -27.87
C GLN A 91 15.82 -9.30 -26.89
N ASP A 92 16.10 -8.12 -26.33
CA ASP A 92 15.22 -7.41 -25.37
C ASP A 92 13.96 -6.77 -26.04
N LEU A 93 13.72 -7.00 -27.33
CA LEU A 93 12.64 -6.40 -28.12
C LEU A 93 11.45 -7.32 -28.40
N TYR A 94 11.44 -8.57 -27.89
CA TYR A 94 10.33 -9.50 -28.06
C TYR A 94 9.33 -9.39 -26.89
N SER A 95 8.04 -9.49 -27.23
CA SER A 95 6.87 -9.33 -26.35
C SER A 95 6.98 -10.19 -25.08
N GLU A 96 6.48 -9.69 -23.95
CA GLU A 96 6.41 -10.46 -22.68
C GLU A 96 5.73 -11.84 -22.85
N ASP A 97 4.87 -12.02 -23.87
CA ASP A 97 4.25 -13.29 -24.23
C ASP A 97 5.22 -14.35 -24.81
N ASP A 98 6.33 -13.94 -25.44
CA ASP A 98 7.37 -14.86 -25.96
C ASP A 98 8.44 -15.20 -24.89
N MET A 99 8.36 -14.58 -23.71
CA MET A 99 9.29 -14.84 -22.59
C MET A 99 8.92 -16.07 -21.74
N LEU A 100 7.87 -16.81 -22.10
CA LEU A 100 7.51 -18.09 -21.45
C LEU A 100 7.64 -19.25 -22.43
N PRO A 101 8.80 -19.93 -22.51
CA PRO A 101 8.99 -21.08 -23.39
C PRO A 101 8.08 -22.26 -23.03
N GLU A 102 7.63 -23.03 -24.04
CA GLU A 102 6.86 -24.28 -23.88
C GLU A 102 7.61 -25.41 -23.12
N GLU A 103 8.89 -25.24 -22.78
CA GLU A 103 9.72 -26.22 -22.05
C GLU A 103 9.90 -25.90 -20.56
N VAL A 104 8.92 -25.26 -19.92
CA VAL A 104 8.94 -24.89 -18.50
C VAL A 104 8.29 -26.00 -17.66
N SER A 105 8.95 -27.16 -17.54
CA SER A 105 8.46 -28.31 -16.74
C SER A 105 9.29 -28.63 -15.49
N ALA A 106 10.28 -27.79 -15.15
CA ALA A 106 11.12 -27.99 -13.98
C ALA A 106 11.04 -26.82 -12.99
N GLY A 107 10.15 -26.94 -11.99
CA GLY A 107 10.42 -26.43 -10.64
C GLY A 107 10.00 -25.01 -10.26
N TRP A 108 9.06 -24.37 -10.97
CA TRP A 108 8.42 -23.17 -10.43
C TRP A 108 7.30 -23.55 -9.46
N LEU A 109 7.30 -22.92 -8.28
CA LEU A 109 6.18 -23.02 -7.34
C LEU A 109 5.12 -21.99 -7.74
N GLU A 110 3.98 -22.47 -8.23
CA GLU A 110 2.80 -21.63 -8.44
C GLU A 110 2.12 -21.36 -7.08
N LEU A 111 2.02 -20.09 -6.71
CA LEU A 111 1.27 -19.66 -5.53
C LEU A 111 -0.18 -19.37 -5.94
N THR A 112 -1.10 -20.23 -5.55
CA THR A 112 -2.55 -20.05 -5.79
C THR A 112 -3.31 -19.71 -4.51
N GLU A 113 -2.77 -20.12 -3.36
CA GLU A 113 -3.34 -19.88 -2.04
C GLU A 113 -2.48 -18.86 -1.25
N PRO A 114 -3.06 -18.19 -0.23
CA PRO A 114 -2.31 -17.29 0.63
C PRO A 114 -1.09 -17.97 1.24
N ALA A 115 0.06 -17.30 1.16
CA ALA A 115 1.34 -17.83 1.63
C ALA A 115 2.28 -16.70 2.06
N VAL A 116 3.21 -17.02 2.96
CA VAL A 116 4.34 -16.14 3.26
C VAL A 116 5.63 -16.79 2.79
N ILE A 117 6.48 -16.03 2.12
CA ILE A 117 7.83 -16.50 1.76
C ILE A 117 8.82 -15.92 2.76
N THR A 118 9.63 -16.79 3.34
CA THR A 118 10.64 -16.44 4.35
C THR A 118 12.05 -16.58 3.80
N ASP A 119 13.02 -15.96 4.48
CA ASP A 119 14.43 -16.26 4.31
C ASP A 119 14.88 -17.44 5.19
N GLN A 120 16.19 -17.75 5.18
CA GLN A 120 16.78 -18.83 5.97
C GLN A 120 16.73 -18.60 7.49
N ALA A 121 16.40 -17.39 7.94
CA ALA A 121 16.24 -17.02 9.33
C ALA A 121 14.76 -16.89 9.73
N ASP A 122 13.85 -17.45 8.93
CA ASP A 122 12.39 -17.37 9.09
C ASP A 122 11.83 -15.95 9.06
N SER A 123 12.59 -14.98 8.52
CA SER A 123 12.11 -13.61 8.36
C SER A 123 11.22 -13.52 7.12
N ILE A 124 10.01 -12.99 7.28
CA ILE A 124 9.05 -12.87 6.17
C ILE A 124 9.53 -11.82 5.17
N LEU A 125 9.77 -12.26 3.93
CA LEU A 125 10.19 -11.43 2.81
C LEU A 125 8.99 -10.98 1.96
N LEU A 126 7.98 -11.83 1.80
CA LEU A 126 6.80 -11.56 0.97
C LEU A 126 5.54 -12.15 1.57
N TRP A 127 4.47 -11.36 1.56
CA TRP A 127 3.10 -11.83 1.77
C TRP A 127 2.39 -11.96 0.42
N TYR A 128 1.96 -13.17 0.07
CA TYR A 128 1.08 -13.42 -1.06
C TYR A 128 -0.35 -13.62 -0.56
N LEU A 129 -1.26 -12.72 -0.92
CA LEU A 129 -2.59 -12.61 -0.31
C LEU A 129 -3.73 -12.55 -1.35
N PRO A 130 -3.94 -13.62 -2.14
CA PRO A 130 -4.99 -13.66 -3.13
C PRO A 130 -6.37 -13.55 -2.48
N GLY A 131 -7.22 -12.68 -3.04
CA GLY A 131 -8.60 -12.48 -2.58
C GLY A 131 -8.73 -11.83 -1.19
N ALA A 132 -7.67 -11.17 -0.69
CA ALA A 132 -7.69 -10.43 0.57
C ALA A 132 -8.58 -9.18 0.53
N VAL A 133 -8.64 -8.51 -0.63
CA VAL A 133 -9.67 -7.51 -0.92
C VAL A 133 -10.82 -8.18 -1.67
N SER A 134 -12.06 -7.97 -1.23
CA SER A 134 -13.24 -8.55 -1.87
C SER A 134 -13.49 -7.93 -3.24
N MET A 135 -14.10 -8.70 -4.15
CA MET A 135 -14.43 -8.24 -5.50
C MET A 135 -15.26 -6.94 -5.52
N PRO A 136 -16.29 -6.76 -4.64
CA PRO A 136 -16.99 -5.47 -4.54
C PRO A 136 -16.07 -4.30 -4.19
N ASN A 137 -15.13 -4.48 -3.26
CA ASN A 137 -14.19 -3.44 -2.88
C ASN A 137 -13.13 -3.18 -3.95
N GLN A 138 -12.65 -4.20 -4.65
CA GLN A 138 -11.77 -4.03 -5.80
C GLN A 138 -12.44 -3.19 -6.89
N LYS A 139 -13.70 -3.51 -7.20
CA LYS A 139 -14.52 -2.75 -8.16
C LYS A 139 -14.71 -1.30 -7.70
N LEU A 140 -15.02 -1.09 -6.42
CA LEU A 140 -15.22 0.25 -5.86
C LEU A 140 -13.93 1.09 -5.87
N LEU A 141 -12.78 0.49 -5.53
CA LEU A 141 -11.46 1.13 -5.65
C LEU A 141 -11.20 1.55 -7.10
N TRP A 142 -11.45 0.63 -8.03
CA TRP A 142 -11.26 0.85 -9.46
C TRP A 142 -12.16 1.97 -10.01
N GLU A 143 -13.45 1.95 -9.68
CA GLU A 143 -14.40 2.99 -10.10
C GLU A 143 -13.97 4.38 -9.60
N LYS A 144 -13.47 4.46 -8.36
CA LYS A 144 -12.98 5.71 -7.79
C LYS A 144 -11.69 6.19 -8.45
N MET A 145 -10.89 5.33 -9.09
CA MET A 145 -9.68 5.76 -9.84
C MET A 145 -10.00 6.77 -10.96
N SER A 146 -11.24 6.82 -11.45
CA SER A 146 -11.69 7.84 -12.40
C SER A 146 -11.45 9.28 -11.89
N LEU A 147 -11.50 9.51 -10.58
CA LEU A 147 -11.17 10.81 -9.97
C LEU A 147 -9.71 11.21 -10.27
N LEU A 148 -8.80 10.25 -10.37
CA LEU A 148 -7.40 10.51 -10.65
C LEU A 148 -7.07 10.61 -12.15
N GLN A 149 -8.03 10.38 -13.06
CA GLN A 149 -7.76 10.31 -14.49
C GLN A 149 -7.10 11.59 -15.01
N LYS A 150 -7.64 12.76 -14.65
CA LYS A 150 -7.09 14.06 -15.05
C LYS A 150 -5.69 14.32 -14.48
N PRO A 151 -5.42 14.22 -13.16
CA PRO A 151 -4.06 14.42 -12.65
C PRO A 151 -3.05 13.40 -13.19
N LEU A 152 -3.47 12.16 -13.45
CA LEU A 152 -2.64 11.14 -14.09
C LEU A 152 -2.29 11.54 -15.54
N LEU A 153 -3.27 11.93 -16.36
CA LEU A 153 -3.01 12.41 -17.73
C LEU A 153 -2.13 13.66 -17.76
N ASN A 154 -2.31 14.58 -16.82
CA ASN A 154 -1.47 15.77 -16.73
C ASN A 154 -0.02 15.43 -16.36
N SER A 155 0.21 14.33 -15.63
CA SER A 155 1.56 13.93 -15.24
C SER A 155 2.45 13.62 -16.45
N ILE A 156 1.87 13.13 -17.55
CA ILE A 156 2.61 12.70 -18.75
C ILE A 156 2.77 13.78 -19.82
N GLN A 157 2.28 14.99 -19.55
CA GLN A 157 2.43 16.13 -20.46
C GLN A 157 3.80 16.82 -20.34
N GLY A 158 4.59 16.47 -19.31
CA GLY A 158 5.93 17.02 -19.09
C GLY A 158 7.04 16.19 -19.73
N GLN A 159 8.20 16.82 -19.95
CA GLN A 159 9.41 16.16 -20.50
C GLN A 159 10.28 15.47 -19.41
N HIS A 160 9.67 15.00 -18.31
CA HIS A 160 10.44 14.28 -17.30
C HIS A 160 10.55 12.80 -17.69
N TRP A 161 11.76 12.22 -17.63
CA TRP A 161 11.99 10.85 -18.10
C TRP A 161 11.07 9.81 -17.46
N ARG A 162 10.70 9.98 -16.17
CA ARG A 162 9.74 9.11 -15.45
C ARG A 162 8.29 9.24 -15.90
N THR A 163 7.93 10.33 -16.56
CA THR A 163 6.56 10.63 -17.00
C THR A 163 6.50 10.85 -18.50
N SER A 164 7.48 10.34 -19.27
CA SER A 164 7.39 10.38 -20.73
C SER A 164 6.15 9.60 -21.17
N ALA A 165 5.37 10.17 -22.08
CA ALA A 165 4.18 9.52 -22.62
C ALA A 165 4.51 8.16 -23.29
N ASP A 166 5.72 8.02 -23.83
CA ASP A 166 6.21 6.79 -24.49
C ASP A 166 6.35 5.59 -23.53
N LEU A 167 6.36 5.83 -22.22
CA LEU A 167 6.41 4.78 -21.20
C LEU A 167 5.03 4.17 -20.88
N PHE A 168 3.96 4.67 -21.50
CA PHE A 168 2.59 4.26 -21.22
C PHE A 168 1.89 3.76 -22.47
N LYS A 169 1.13 2.66 -22.35
CA LYS A 169 0.28 2.15 -23.42
C LYS A 169 -0.69 3.23 -23.91
N THR A 170 -0.75 3.43 -25.23
CA THR A 170 -1.55 4.51 -25.84
C THR A 170 -3.05 4.34 -25.57
N ASP A 171 -3.52 3.10 -25.58
CA ASP A 171 -4.90 2.64 -25.43
C ASP A 171 -5.35 2.36 -23.99
N ALA A 172 -4.46 2.55 -22.99
CA ALA A 172 -4.82 2.36 -21.59
C ALA A 172 -5.88 3.38 -21.13
N ALA A 173 -6.94 2.88 -20.48
CA ALA A 173 -8.04 3.70 -19.96
C ALA A 173 -7.59 4.74 -18.91
N ILE A 174 -6.57 4.39 -18.12
CA ILE A 174 -5.94 5.24 -17.11
C ILE A 174 -4.43 5.15 -17.32
N LYS A 175 -3.75 6.28 -17.51
CA LYS A 175 -2.30 6.34 -17.71
C LYS A 175 -1.68 7.58 -17.07
N GLY A 176 -0.44 7.40 -16.62
CA GLY A 176 0.35 8.40 -15.93
C GLY A 176 0.86 7.92 -14.58
N ALA A 177 1.53 8.82 -13.85
CA ALA A 177 2.12 8.52 -12.56
C ALA A 177 1.95 9.69 -11.59
N ILE A 178 1.46 9.40 -10.38
CA ILE A 178 1.35 10.38 -9.30
C ILE A 178 1.88 9.77 -7.99
N ASN A 179 2.48 10.63 -7.15
CA ASN A 179 2.92 10.28 -5.80
C ASN A 179 2.24 11.22 -4.80
N LEU A 180 1.53 10.65 -3.85
CA LEU A 180 0.80 11.39 -2.82
C LEU A 180 1.45 11.15 -1.47
N SER A 181 1.79 12.22 -0.77
CA SER A 181 2.31 12.16 0.60
C SER A 181 1.83 13.37 1.41
N PRO A 182 1.47 13.18 2.70
CA PRO A 182 1.19 14.28 3.61
C PRO A 182 2.45 15.07 3.94
N SER A 183 3.63 14.47 3.77
CA SER A 183 4.91 15.10 4.07
C SER A 183 5.99 14.51 3.17
N TRP A 184 6.58 15.36 2.35
CA TRP A 184 7.70 15.00 1.48
C TRP A 184 8.77 16.08 1.57
N PHE A 185 10.03 15.68 1.66
CA PHE A 185 11.15 16.59 1.45
C PHE A 185 11.31 16.81 -0.05
N GLN A 186 10.96 18.00 -0.56
CA GLN A 186 11.09 18.34 -1.97
C GLN A 186 12.57 18.37 -2.38
N GLN A 187 13.15 17.21 -2.68
CA GLN A 187 14.53 17.14 -3.15
C GLN A 187 14.62 17.43 -4.64
N GLY A 188 15.40 18.45 -4.95
CA GLY A 188 15.68 18.99 -6.28
C GLY A 188 16.29 20.40 -6.25
N ARG A 189 16.20 21.13 -5.13
CA ARG A 189 16.84 22.45 -4.96
C ARG A 189 17.45 22.58 -3.56
N HIS A 190 18.79 22.71 -3.53
CA HIS A 190 19.72 23.06 -2.44
C HIS A 190 19.45 22.61 -0.98
N ALA A 191 20.47 21.93 -0.43
CA ALA A 191 20.57 21.41 0.92
C ALA A 191 20.48 22.47 2.03
N GLY A 192 19.91 22.09 3.17
CA GLY A 192 20.08 22.75 4.47
C GLY A 192 18.78 23.02 5.23
N CYS A 193 17.72 23.45 4.55
CA CYS A 193 16.52 24.00 5.19
C CYS A 193 15.18 23.54 4.57
N SER A 194 15.16 22.48 3.77
CA SER A 194 13.92 22.01 3.14
C SER A 194 12.95 21.49 4.22
N LYS A 195 11.92 22.27 4.53
CA LYS A 195 10.80 21.81 5.36
C LYS A 195 10.00 20.76 4.59
N PRO A 196 9.45 19.75 5.28
CA PRO A 196 8.52 18.83 4.62
C PRO A 196 7.30 19.60 4.11
N GLU A 197 6.84 19.23 2.91
CA GLU A 197 5.63 19.79 2.30
C GLU A 197 4.68 18.68 1.85
N VAL A 198 3.38 18.97 1.86
CA VAL A 198 2.39 18.10 1.23
C VAL A 198 2.62 18.02 -0.28
N SER A 199 2.30 16.86 -0.89
CA SER A 199 2.27 16.72 -2.35
C SER A 199 1.42 17.83 -2.96
N SER A 200 1.88 18.40 -4.08
CA SER A 200 1.24 19.57 -4.70
C SER A 200 -0.22 19.35 -5.12
N LEU A 201 -0.63 18.10 -5.35
CA LEU A 201 -2.01 17.69 -5.68
C LEU A 201 -2.94 17.68 -4.46
N LEU A 202 -2.39 17.76 -3.24
CA LEU A 202 -3.12 17.72 -1.98
C LEU A 202 -3.26 19.10 -1.32
N LYS A 203 -2.62 20.14 -1.86
CA LYS A 203 -2.70 21.52 -1.36
C LYS A 203 -4.13 22.07 -1.54
N GLY A 204 -4.70 22.68 -0.50
CA GLY A 204 -6.05 23.24 -0.52
C GLY A 204 -6.22 24.39 -1.52
N SER A 205 -5.12 25.07 -1.86
CA SER A 205 -5.08 26.15 -2.86
C SER A 205 -5.28 25.69 -4.31
N ARG A 206 -5.21 24.38 -4.61
CA ARG A 206 -5.44 23.86 -5.97
C ARG A 206 -6.92 23.96 -6.35
N LYS A 207 -7.21 24.35 -7.59
CA LYS A 207 -8.58 24.24 -8.15
C LYS A 207 -9.01 22.78 -8.34
N ASP A 208 -8.04 21.92 -8.68
CA ASP A 208 -8.25 20.49 -8.86
C ASP A 208 -8.11 19.78 -7.52
N GLN A 209 -9.24 19.34 -6.97
CA GLN A 209 -9.32 18.64 -5.69
C GLN A 209 -9.41 17.11 -5.86
N SER A 210 -9.19 16.59 -7.07
CA SER A 210 -9.52 15.20 -7.38
C SER A 210 -8.65 14.20 -6.61
N ALA A 211 -7.39 14.54 -6.28
CA ALA A 211 -6.54 13.69 -5.46
C ALA A 211 -7.03 13.60 -4.00
N ARG A 212 -7.49 14.71 -3.41
CA ARG A 212 -8.10 14.70 -2.09
C ARG A 212 -9.43 13.95 -2.11
N GLY A 213 -10.27 14.22 -3.10
CA GLY A 213 -11.53 13.50 -3.29
C GLY A 213 -11.34 11.99 -3.47
N TRP A 214 -10.27 11.56 -4.13
CA TRP A 214 -9.94 10.13 -4.23
C TRP A 214 -9.56 9.51 -2.88
N ILE A 215 -8.77 10.20 -2.06
CA ILE A 215 -8.40 9.74 -0.71
C ILE A 215 -9.64 9.66 0.18
N GLU A 216 -10.46 10.71 0.20
CA GLU A 216 -11.72 10.77 0.97
C GLU A 216 -12.67 9.66 0.52
N ALA A 217 -12.84 9.48 -0.78
CA ALA A 217 -13.69 8.43 -1.33
C ALA A 217 -13.20 7.03 -0.93
N ASN A 218 -11.88 6.80 -0.84
CA ASN A 218 -11.29 5.49 -0.53
C ASN A 218 -10.84 5.33 0.93
N THR A 219 -11.23 6.23 1.83
CA THR A 219 -10.70 6.25 3.21
C THR A 219 -10.88 4.91 3.92
N ASP A 220 -12.03 4.26 3.76
CA ASP A 220 -12.30 2.97 4.41
C ASP A 220 -11.45 1.83 3.83
N GLN A 221 -11.36 1.73 2.50
CA GLN A 221 -10.55 0.70 1.85
C GLN A 221 -9.06 0.88 2.18
N LEU A 222 -8.57 2.12 2.14
CA LEU A 222 -7.20 2.45 2.50
C LEU A 222 -6.93 2.20 3.99
N ALA A 223 -7.90 2.45 4.88
CA ALA A 223 -7.77 2.16 6.30
C ALA A 223 -7.65 0.66 6.57
N ILE A 224 -8.44 -0.20 5.90
CA ILE A 224 -8.35 -1.66 6.05
C ILE A 224 -7.02 -2.19 5.52
N LEU A 225 -6.59 -1.74 4.33
CA LEU A 225 -5.28 -2.09 3.77
C LEU A 225 -4.13 -1.64 4.68
N SER A 226 -4.26 -0.46 5.28
CA SER A 226 -3.25 0.07 6.19
C SER A 226 -3.24 -0.64 7.54
N ALA A 227 -4.39 -1.06 8.04
CA ALA A 227 -4.51 -1.84 9.25
C ALA A 227 -3.86 -3.23 9.11
N ALA A 228 -3.88 -3.82 7.92
CA ALA A 228 -3.15 -5.05 7.63
C ALA A 228 -1.62 -4.90 7.84
N MET A 229 -1.05 -3.70 7.67
CA MET A 229 0.37 -3.46 7.95
C MET A 229 0.71 -3.66 9.43
N ALA A 230 -0.24 -3.48 10.36
CA ALA A 230 0.00 -3.74 11.78
C ALA A 230 0.25 -5.24 12.08
N ILE A 231 -0.14 -6.13 11.16
CA ILE A 231 0.14 -7.57 11.23
C ILE A 231 1.39 -7.91 10.41
N MET A 232 1.46 -7.41 9.15
CA MET A 232 2.55 -7.77 8.23
C MET A 232 3.89 -7.11 8.60
N HIS A 233 3.86 -5.89 9.11
CA HIS A 233 5.03 -5.06 9.43
C HIS A 233 4.77 -4.19 10.69
N PRO A 234 4.67 -4.80 11.89
CA PRO A 234 4.23 -4.11 13.10
C PRO A 234 5.08 -2.86 13.43
N ASP A 235 6.39 -2.96 13.35
CA ASP A 235 7.31 -1.85 13.67
C ASP A 235 7.15 -0.68 12.70
N MET A 236 6.96 -0.97 11.41
CA MET A 236 6.73 0.04 10.39
C MET A 236 5.39 0.75 10.62
N TYR A 237 4.35 0.00 10.98
CA TYR A 237 3.04 0.56 11.31
C TYR A 237 3.12 1.51 12.52
N VAL A 238 3.72 1.05 13.62
CA VAL A 238 3.89 1.84 14.85
C VAL A 238 4.71 3.10 14.59
N THR A 239 5.86 2.96 13.95
CA THR A 239 6.75 4.08 13.63
C THR A 239 6.09 5.08 12.69
N GLY A 240 5.42 4.60 11.64
CA GLY A 240 4.72 5.47 10.69
C GLY A 240 3.54 6.22 11.33
N ARG A 241 2.76 5.55 12.18
CA ARG A 241 1.68 6.16 12.96
C ARG A 241 2.22 7.28 13.85
N GLU A 242 3.28 7.01 14.61
CA GLU A 242 3.91 7.99 15.50
C GLU A 242 4.51 9.17 14.71
N ALA A 243 5.14 8.89 13.58
CA ALA A 243 5.67 9.92 12.69
C ALA A 243 4.58 10.89 12.22
N LEU A 244 3.38 10.40 11.88
CA LEU A 244 2.25 11.27 11.50
C LEU A 244 1.72 12.11 12.67
N VAL A 245 1.66 11.54 13.88
CA VAL A 245 1.25 12.30 15.07
C VAL A 245 2.25 13.41 15.37
N GLN A 246 3.56 13.13 15.32
CA GLN A 246 4.60 14.14 15.52
C GLN A 246 4.61 15.18 14.40
N LEU A 247 4.36 14.76 13.15
CA LEU A 247 4.21 15.65 12.01
C LEU A 247 3.05 16.63 12.21
N GLY A 248 1.91 16.19 12.76
CA GLY A 248 0.79 17.08 13.08
C GLY A 248 1.12 18.12 14.15
N LYS A 249 1.85 17.73 15.20
CA LYS A 249 2.31 18.66 16.25
C LYS A 249 3.22 19.73 15.65
N TRP A 250 4.24 19.30 14.91
CA TRP A 250 5.16 20.19 14.21
C TRP A 250 4.42 21.10 13.22
N ALA A 251 3.48 20.56 12.44
CA ALA A 251 2.69 21.34 11.48
C ALA A 251 1.85 22.42 12.15
N ALA A 252 1.31 22.16 13.34
CA ALA A 252 0.57 23.15 14.13
C ALA A 252 1.48 24.27 14.64
N GLU A 253 2.66 23.93 15.15
CA GLU A 253 3.67 24.89 15.61
C GLU A 253 4.18 25.78 14.46
N GLU A 254 4.37 25.21 13.28
CA GLU A 254 4.86 25.90 12.08
C GLU A 254 3.76 26.57 11.24
N GLY A 255 2.48 26.47 11.64
CA GLY A 255 1.36 27.04 10.90
C GLY A 255 1.11 26.42 9.51
N GLN A 256 1.43 25.13 9.32
CA GLN A 256 1.29 24.41 8.05
C GLN A 256 -0.16 23.93 7.83
N THR A 257 -1.05 24.84 7.44
CA THR A 257 -2.49 24.57 7.29
C THR A 257 -2.80 23.44 6.29
N ASP A 258 -2.14 23.45 5.12
CA ASP A 258 -2.32 22.41 4.10
C ASP A 258 -1.98 21.02 4.66
N MET A 259 -0.94 20.91 5.48
CA MET A 259 -0.52 19.63 6.07
C MET A 259 -1.52 19.14 7.11
N LEU A 260 -1.96 20.03 8.01
CA LEU A 260 -3.00 19.69 9.00
C LEU A 260 -4.29 19.21 8.32
N ASP A 261 -4.69 19.86 7.21
CA ASP A 261 -5.89 19.48 6.49
C ASP A 261 -5.74 18.19 5.67
N VAL A 262 -4.53 17.84 5.24
CA VAL A 262 -4.26 16.52 4.63
C VAL A 262 -4.27 15.43 5.70
N LEU A 263 -3.66 15.65 6.86
CA LEU A 263 -3.62 14.65 7.94
C LEU A 263 -5.01 14.23 8.43
N LYS A 264 -5.99 15.14 8.39
CA LYS A 264 -7.40 14.82 8.69
C LYS A 264 -7.98 13.75 7.78
N ILE A 265 -7.60 13.73 6.50
CA ILE A 265 -8.14 12.79 5.51
C ILE A 265 -7.21 11.62 5.23
N TRP A 266 -5.99 11.61 5.77
CA TRP A 266 -4.96 10.63 5.45
C TRP A 266 -5.10 9.36 6.31
N PRO A 267 -5.51 8.20 5.74
CA PRO A 267 -5.81 7.01 6.54
C PRO A 267 -4.61 6.08 6.74
N THR A 268 -3.45 6.35 6.14
CA THR A 268 -2.33 5.40 6.10
C THR A 268 -1.11 5.93 6.83
N PRO A 269 -0.41 5.12 7.65
CA PRO A 269 0.86 5.50 8.27
C PRO A 269 2.04 5.55 7.27
N ALA A 270 1.81 5.23 5.99
CA ALA A 270 2.80 5.27 4.92
C ALA A 270 2.45 6.33 3.85
N ALA A 271 3.42 6.66 3.00
CA ALA A 271 3.16 7.46 1.79
C ALA A 271 2.44 6.61 0.72
N LEU A 272 1.61 7.25 -0.12
CA LEU A 272 0.94 6.58 -1.25
C LEU A 272 1.76 6.82 -2.53
N GLY A 273 2.60 5.85 -2.85
CA GLY A 273 3.41 5.83 -4.08
C GLY A 273 2.74 5.08 -5.23
N PRO A 274 3.26 5.20 -6.46
CA PRO A 274 2.69 4.53 -7.61
C PRO A 274 3.03 3.05 -7.50
N GLN A 275 2.03 2.23 -7.19
CA GLN A 275 2.03 0.88 -7.70
C GLN A 275 1.86 1.03 -9.22
N ARG A 276 2.86 0.63 -10.01
CA ARG A 276 2.73 0.59 -11.47
C ARG A 276 1.44 -0.17 -11.79
N ALA A 277 0.43 0.53 -12.29
CA ALA A 277 -0.73 -0.09 -12.89
C ALA A 277 -0.30 -0.58 -14.28
N THR A 278 0.49 -1.64 -14.32
CA THR A 278 0.59 -2.46 -15.52
C THR A 278 -0.72 -3.23 -15.60
N SER A 279 -1.62 -2.75 -16.46
CA SER A 279 -2.74 -3.57 -16.94
C SER A 279 -2.14 -4.78 -17.63
N MET A 280 -1.98 -5.87 -16.89
CA MET A 280 -1.92 -7.22 -17.44
C MET A 280 -3.36 -7.63 -17.74
N VAL A 281 -3.76 -7.35 -18.98
CA VAL A 281 -4.70 -8.16 -19.74
C VAL A 281 -3.99 -8.53 -21.02
#